data_AF-A0A2S4VK34-F1
#
_entry.id   AF-A0A2S4VK34-F1
#
_cell.length_a   1.000
_cell.length_b   1.000
_cell.length_c   1.000
_cell.angle_alpha   90.00
_cell.angle_beta   90.00
_cell.angle_gamma   90.00
#
_symmetry.space_group_name_H-M   'P 1'
#
loop_
_entity.id
_entity.type
_entity.pdbx_description
1 polymer ?
#
loop_
_entity_poly.entity_id
_entity_poly.type
_entity_poly.pdbx_seq_one_letter_code
_entity_poly.pdbx_strand_id
1 'polypeptide(L)'
;MVRTSQRQNLLGMLNNSIETDLMARALEPALDNDKDVSSAASLDTDARDDREEDEEMALLDLSQGQSAVGNPRGAFFRMSRPSFLQLCKQVEDNPVFHNNSNHPQRPFRISDGSVELYTNRCLMAILRLQSPLVAWPSATHRSDILEGFKEVGFDGCIGLIDGSLVVLSTCPEKNGPDYYSRKGSYGIVTLLVCDQDKNITYVYTGWPGCSHDQRLMANCALTTSPTEFFSEGQYLLAESAFVPMENVVPAFRRPRNQPLTDEQHNFNRHLSGVCVTIENCIGLWKNRFQSLRGLRLRIANKQDMVRAAAWIMACAVLHNHLNQGEDFEFEPDSPPAGKPDDPHGATDSPQTGQASAAGTQKQLWVLAQARESRENGGSY
;
A
#
# COMPACT_ATOMS: atom_id res chain seq x y z
N MET A 1 7.93 9.16 -35.91
CA MET A 1 6.90 8.10 -35.93
C MET A 1 7.58 6.79 -35.51
N VAL A 2 8.00 6.69 -34.24
CA VAL A 2 8.49 5.43 -33.65
C VAL A 2 7.22 4.69 -33.26
N ARG A 3 6.86 3.71 -34.09
CA ARG A 3 5.49 3.28 -34.32
C ARG A 3 4.95 2.50 -33.13
N THR A 4 3.68 2.78 -32.83
CA THR A 4 2.72 2.20 -31.89
C THR A 4 2.99 0.74 -31.46
N SER A 5 3.55 -0.09 -32.33
CA SER A 5 4.00 -1.47 -32.06
C SER A 5 5.01 -1.63 -30.92
N GLN A 6 6.06 -0.80 -30.82
CA GLN A 6 7.04 -0.96 -29.73
C GLN A 6 6.45 -0.53 -28.37
N ARG A 7 5.62 0.52 -28.38
CA ARG A 7 4.84 0.96 -27.22
C ARG A 7 3.84 -0.12 -26.79
N GLN A 8 3.12 -0.72 -27.74
CA GLN A 8 2.17 -1.81 -27.48
C GLN A 8 2.88 -3.07 -26.98
N ASN A 9 4.04 -3.43 -27.53
CA ASN A 9 4.83 -4.55 -27.05
C ASN A 9 5.38 -4.31 -25.63
N LEU A 10 5.89 -3.10 -25.34
CA LEU A 10 6.30 -2.77 -23.97
C LEU A 10 5.12 -2.72 -23.02
N LEU A 11 3.97 -2.15 -23.41
CA LEU A 11 2.76 -2.21 -22.58
C LEU A 11 2.27 -3.65 -22.40
N GLY A 12 2.40 -4.52 -23.39
CA GLY A 12 2.11 -5.95 -23.29
C GLY A 12 3.11 -6.70 -22.38
N MET A 13 4.39 -6.35 -22.43
CA MET A 13 5.39 -6.87 -21.48
C MET A 13 5.18 -6.34 -20.07
N LEU A 14 4.75 -5.08 -19.92
CA LEU A 14 4.36 -4.46 -18.65
C LEU A 14 3.15 -5.20 -18.13
N ASN A 15 2.14 -5.42 -18.98
CA ASN A 15 0.94 -6.17 -18.65
C ASN A 15 1.26 -7.60 -18.25
N ASN A 16 2.12 -8.31 -18.97
CA ASN A 16 2.49 -9.70 -18.63
C ASN A 16 3.32 -9.77 -17.34
N SER A 17 4.29 -8.87 -17.15
CA SER A 17 5.14 -8.83 -15.95
C SER A 17 4.34 -8.41 -14.71
N ILE A 18 3.43 -7.45 -14.87
CA ILE A 18 2.48 -7.03 -13.83
C ILE A 18 1.39 -8.08 -13.66
N GLU A 19 0.97 -8.80 -14.70
CA GLU A 19 -0.02 -9.87 -14.57
C GLU A 19 0.53 -11.04 -13.77
N THR A 20 1.79 -11.41 -14.00
CA THR A 20 2.46 -12.44 -13.21
C THR A 20 2.78 -12.01 -11.77
N ASP A 21 3.16 -10.75 -11.53
CA ASP A 21 3.62 -10.32 -10.18
C ASP A 21 2.56 -9.56 -9.35
N LEU A 22 1.65 -8.82 -10.00
CA LEU A 22 0.62 -7.97 -9.38
C LEU A 22 -0.81 -8.48 -9.65
N MET A 23 -1.14 -9.00 -10.84
CA MET A 23 -2.51 -9.49 -11.11
C MET A 23 -2.80 -10.86 -10.52
N ALA A 24 -1.78 -11.71 -10.34
CA ALA A 24 -1.92 -12.93 -9.52
C ALA A 24 -2.37 -12.63 -8.08
N ARG A 25 -2.26 -11.37 -7.62
CA ARG A 25 -2.65 -10.93 -6.26
C ARG A 25 -3.75 -9.87 -6.21
N ALA A 26 -4.15 -9.20 -7.31
CA ALA A 26 -5.01 -8.00 -7.16
C ALA A 26 -6.03 -7.59 -8.23
N LEU A 27 -6.05 -8.13 -9.45
CA LEU A 27 -6.78 -7.44 -10.54
C LEU A 27 -7.90 -8.20 -11.24
N GLU A 28 -8.26 -9.42 -10.82
CA GLU A 28 -9.41 -10.10 -11.43
C GLU A 28 -10.80 -9.58 -11.00
N PRO A 29 -11.08 -9.15 -9.74
CA PRO A 29 -12.47 -8.79 -9.39
C PRO A 29 -12.90 -7.41 -9.92
N ALA A 30 -11.96 -6.52 -10.26
CA ALA A 30 -12.27 -5.11 -10.53
C ALA A 30 -12.75 -4.83 -11.96
N LEU A 31 -12.62 -5.79 -12.88
CA LEU A 31 -12.88 -5.57 -14.30
C LEU A 31 -13.89 -6.54 -14.92
N ASP A 32 -14.30 -7.59 -14.20
CA ASP A 32 -15.25 -8.61 -14.69
C ASP A 32 -16.69 -8.44 -14.16
N ASN A 33 -16.97 -7.42 -13.36
CA ASN A 33 -18.35 -7.06 -12.99
C ASN A 33 -19.05 -6.28 -14.12
N ASP A 34 -19.14 -6.91 -15.30
CA ASP A 34 -19.99 -6.51 -16.42
C ASP A 34 -21.45 -7.02 -16.25
N LYS A 35 -21.88 -7.29 -15.01
CA LYS A 35 -23.28 -7.64 -14.71
C LYS A 35 -23.96 -6.50 -13.98
N ASP A 36 -24.86 -5.84 -14.70
CA ASP A 36 -25.97 -5.01 -14.26
C ASP A 36 -26.09 -4.81 -12.74
N VAL A 37 -25.63 -3.66 -12.24
CA VAL A 37 -26.16 -3.08 -11.01
C VAL A 37 -26.69 -1.69 -11.33
N SER A 38 -27.81 -1.67 -12.06
CA SER A 38 -28.76 -0.58 -11.94
C SER A 38 -29.46 -0.67 -10.59
N SER A 39 -29.57 0.47 -9.90
CA SER A 39 -30.38 0.72 -8.70
C SER A 39 -29.81 0.27 -7.34
N ALA A 40 -29.22 1.24 -6.64
CA ALA A 40 -29.64 1.65 -5.29
C ALA A 40 -28.88 2.93 -4.89
N ALA A 41 -29.20 4.04 -5.55
CA ALA A 41 -28.92 5.35 -4.98
C ALA A 41 -29.98 5.60 -3.89
N SER A 42 -29.68 5.20 -2.66
CA SER A 42 -30.30 5.80 -1.48
C SER A 42 -29.26 6.70 -0.83
N LEU A 43 -29.44 7.99 -1.05
CA LEU A 43 -28.81 9.06 -0.30
C LEU A 43 -29.05 8.83 1.20
N ASP A 44 -27.98 8.59 1.95
CA ASP A 44 -27.92 8.92 3.37
C ASP A 44 -26.83 9.99 3.50
N THR A 45 -27.28 11.23 3.32
CA THR A 45 -26.54 12.44 3.70
C THR A 45 -26.58 12.54 5.22
N ASP A 46 -25.47 12.25 5.89
CA ASP A 46 -24.97 13.01 7.04
C ASP A 46 -23.93 12.21 7.84
N ALA A 47 -22.67 12.50 7.53
CA ALA A 47 -21.56 12.50 8.50
C ALA A 47 -20.51 13.46 7.93
N ARG A 48 -20.64 14.74 8.27
CA ARG A 48 -19.52 15.69 8.14
C ARG A 48 -18.47 15.22 9.13
N ASP A 49 -17.38 14.70 8.61
CA ASP A 49 -16.22 14.28 9.37
C ASP A 49 -15.15 15.33 9.09
N ASP A 50 -14.92 16.20 10.08
CA ASP A 50 -14.10 17.43 10.05
C ASP A 50 -12.58 17.10 9.95
N ARG A 51 -12.18 16.36 8.91
CA ARG A 51 -10.83 15.78 8.73
C ARG A 51 -9.83 16.66 7.98
N GLU A 52 -10.15 17.92 7.68
CA GLU A 52 -9.15 18.83 7.13
C GLU A 52 -8.08 19.19 8.17
N GLU A 53 -8.41 19.14 9.46
CA GLU A 53 -7.47 19.50 10.54
C GLU A 53 -6.45 18.40 10.86
N ASP A 54 -6.77 17.13 10.62
CA ASP A 54 -5.92 15.99 11.03
C ASP A 54 -4.68 15.80 10.11
N GLU A 55 -4.83 15.98 8.79
CA GLU A 55 -3.69 15.90 7.86
C GLU A 55 -2.73 17.09 8.01
N GLU A 56 -3.23 18.26 8.44
CA GLU A 56 -2.42 19.45 8.75
C GLU A 56 -1.76 19.36 10.15
N MET A 57 -2.43 18.74 11.13
CA MET A 57 -1.86 18.44 12.45
C MET A 57 -0.71 17.44 12.39
N ALA A 58 -0.81 16.37 11.58
CA ALA A 58 0.29 15.41 11.39
C ALA A 58 1.55 16.09 10.82
N LEU A 59 1.39 17.14 10.00
CA LEU A 59 2.50 17.95 9.47
C LEU A 59 3.16 18.82 10.55
N LEU A 60 2.39 19.31 11.53
CA LEU A 60 2.90 20.12 12.63
C LEU A 60 3.65 19.28 13.67
N ASP A 61 3.19 18.06 13.97
CA ASP A 61 3.80 17.20 14.99
C ASP A 61 5.17 16.64 14.53
N LEU A 62 5.31 16.35 13.23
CA LEU A 62 6.59 16.02 12.59
C LEU A 62 7.64 17.15 12.70
N SER A 63 7.22 18.40 12.93
CA SER A 63 8.14 19.53 13.11
C SER A 63 8.66 19.69 14.54
N GLN A 64 8.00 19.07 15.53
CA GLN A 64 8.32 19.27 16.96
C GLN A 64 9.03 18.08 17.63
N GLY A 65 9.01 16.88 17.02
CA GLY A 65 9.52 15.65 17.65
C GLY A 65 11.01 15.30 17.51
N GLN A 66 11.87 16.12 16.87
CA GLN A 66 13.30 15.80 16.72
C GLN A 66 14.21 16.79 17.47
N SER A 67 14.52 16.47 18.72
CA SER A 67 15.70 16.98 19.43
C SER A 67 16.60 15.83 19.87
N ALA A 68 17.49 15.40 18.99
CA ALA A 68 18.80 14.88 19.36
C ALA A 68 19.71 14.87 18.11
N VAL A 69 20.72 15.72 18.13
CA VAL A 69 21.98 15.66 17.37
C VAL A 69 21.87 15.69 15.83
N GLY A 70 21.96 16.89 15.27
CA GLY A 70 22.83 17.11 14.10
C GLY A 70 22.25 17.06 12.69
N ASN A 71 20.93 17.11 12.49
CA ASN A 71 20.40 17.26 11.12
C ASN A 71 20.08 18.75 10.81
N PRO A 72 20.82 19.43 9.91
CA PRO A 72 20.54 20.81 9.59
C PRO A 72 19.15 20.92 8.94
N ARG A 73 18.34 21.80 9.55
CA ARG A 73 17.01 22.23 9.11
C ARG A 73 17.02 22.50 7.58
N GLY A 74 16.50 21.56 6.80
CA GLY A 74 16.42 21.64 5.33
C GLY A 74 16.75 20.36 4.54
N ALA A 75 17.11 19.25 5.19
CA ALA A 75 17.57 18.03 4.51
C ALA A 75 16.43 17.18 3.89
N PHE A 76 16.15 17.46 2.61
CA PHE A 76 15.60 16.60 1.55
C PHE A 76 14.66 15.43 1.94
N PHE A 77 13.34 15.64 1.85
CA PHE A 77 12.35 14.59 1.55
C PHE A 77 12.52 13.95 0.16
N ARG A 78 13.69 14.10 -0.48
CA ARG A 78 14.00 13.67 -1.84
C ARG A 78 15.17 12.69 -1.81
N MET A 79 15.16 11.74 -2.73
CA MET A 79 16.25 10.80 -2.94
C MET A 79 17.60 11.51 -3.02
N SER A 80 18.56 11.09 -2.18
CA SER A 80 19.93 11.61 -2.19
C SER A 80 20.65 11.20 -3.49
N ARG A 81 21.70 11.93 -3.88
CA ARG A 81 22.52 11.54 -5.04
C ARG A 81 23.16 10.15 -4.85
N PRO A 82 23.72 9.78 -3.68
CA PRO A 82 24.17 8.43 -3.43
C PRO A 82 23.09 7.36 -3.64
N SER A 83 21.90 7.52 -3.02
CA SER A 83 20.80 6.56 -3.18
C SER A 83 20.33 6.45 -4.64
N PHE A 84 20.34 7.55 -5.39
CA PHE A 84 20.05 7.54 -6.82
C PHE A 84 21.08 6.74 -7.62
N LEU A 85 22.37 6.92 -7.35
CA LEU A 85 23.42 6.18 -8.05
C LEU A 85 23.39 4.68 -7.71
N GLN A 86 23.07 4.34 -6.46
CA GLN A 86 22.86 2.96 -6.03
C GLN A 86 21.67 2.32 -6.76
N LEU A 87 20.54 3.04 -6.87
CA LEU A 87 19.41 2.60 -7.68
C LEU A 87 19.82 2.40 -9.15
N CYS A 88 20.57 3.35 -9.74
CA CYS A 88 21.07 3.20 -11.12
C CYS A 88 21.91 1.94 -11.28
N LYS A 89 22.82 1.67 -10.35
CA LYS A 89 23.66 0.46 -10.35
C LYS A 89 22.82 -0.82 -10.28
N GLN A 90 21.71 -0.80 -9.56
CA GLN A 90 20.81 -1.97 -9.48
C GLN A 90 20.05 -2.25 -10.77
N VAL A 91 19.81 -1.22 -11.59
CA VAL A 91 18.98 -1.35 -12.79
C VAL A 91 19.75 -1.22 -14.10
N GLU A 92 21.04 -0.88 -14.08
CA GLU A 92 21.81 -0.56 -15.30
C GLU A 92 21.91 -1.74 -16.27
N ASP A 93 22.10 -2.96 -15.76
CA ASP A 93 22.19 -4.19 -16.56
C ASP A 93 20.83 -4.77 -16.96
N ASN A 94 19.74 -4.06 -16.63
CA ASN A 94 18.41 -4.55 -16.95
C ASN A 94 18.22 -4.59 -18.48
N PRO A 95 17.83 -5.75 -19.06
CA PRO A 95 17.65 -5.89 -20.51
C PRO A 95 16.67 -4.91 -21.14
N VAL A 96 15.79 -4.30 -20.35
CA VAL A 96 14.83 -3.28 -20.82
C VAL A 96 15.54 -2.03 -21.37
N PHE A 97 16.76 -1.74 -20.91
CA PHE A 97 17.57 -0.62 -21.39
C PHE A 97 18.44 -0.98 -22.60
N HIS A 98 18.64 -2.28 -22.89
CA HIS A 98 19.45 -2.71 -24.01
C HIS A 98 18.82 -2.31 -25.34
N ASN A 99 19.58 -1.55 -26.14
CA ASN A 99 19.15 -1.13 -27.45
C ASN A 99 19.48 -2.20 -28.50
N ASN A 100 18.50 -3.02 -28.86
CA ASN A 100 18.65 -4.02 -29.93
C ASN A 100 18.51 -3.40 -31.35
N SER A 101 18.57 -2.07 -31.47
CA SER A 101 18.51 -1.37 -32.76
C SER A 101 19.90 -1.25 -33.37
N ASN A 102 20.02 -1.61 -34.66
CA ASN A 102 21.21 -1.38 -35.46
C ASN A 102 21.39 0.10 -35.88
N HIS A 103 20.55 1.01 -35.40
CA HIS A 103 20.63 2.44 -35.70
C HIS A 103 21.33 3.21 -34.56
N PRO A 104 22.41 3.96 -34.86
CA PRO A 104 23.08 4.79 -33.86
C PRO A 104 22.13 5.88 -33.37
N GLN A 105 21.93 5.97 -32.05
CA GLN A 105 21.10 7.00 -31.44
C GLN A 105 21.82 8.35 -31.54
N ARG A 106 21.20 9.33 -32.21
CA ARG A 106 21.74 10.69 -32.27
C ARG A 106 21.25 11.50 -31.06
N PRO A 107 22.13 12.26 -30.39
CA PRO A 107 21.76 13.04 -29.22
C PRO A 107 21.09 14.36 -29.65
N PHE A 108 19.83 14.32 -30.09
CA PHE A 108 19.07 15.56 -30.30
C PHE A 108 17.58 15.37 -29.97
N ARG A 109 17.07 16.32 -29.16
CA ARG A 109 15.66 16.55 -28.75
C ARG A 109 14.84 15.27 -28.51
N ILE A 110 14.72 14.89 -27.24
CA ILE A 110 13.86 13.79 -26.80
C ILE A 110 12.41 14.15 -27.16
N SER A 111 11.77 13.34 -28.00
CA SER A 111 10.34 13.49 -28.30
C SER A 111 9.47 12.96 -27.16
N ASP A 112 8.24 13.42 -27.03
CA ASP A 112 7.29 12.97 -25.99
C ASP A 112 7.15 11.44 -25.97
N GLY A 113 7.09 10.81 -27.13
CA GLY A 113 7.05 9.35 -27.24
C GLY A 113 8.31 8.66 -26.72
N SER A 114 9.47 9.31 -26.80
CA SER A 114 10.72 8.79 -26.23
C SER A 114 10.75 8.97 -24.71
N VAL A 115 10.23 10.09 -24.17
CA VAL A 115 10.05 10.26 -22.72
C VAL A 115 9.16 9.16 -22.17
N GLU A 116 7.99 8.94 -22.79
CA GLU A 116 7.04 7.92 -22.36
C GLU A 116 7.63 6.51 -22.43
N LEU A 117 8.40 6.22 -23.48
CA LEU A 117 9.14 4.96 -23.61
C LEU A 117 10.12 4.76 -22.46
N TYR A 118 11.01 5.73 -22.22
CA TYR A 118 12.02 5.63 -21.16
C TYR A 118 11.40 5.56 -19.77
N THR A 119 10.34 6.32 -19.50
CA THR A 119 9.59 6.23 -18.24
C THR A 119 9.05 4.82 -18.02
N ASN A 120 8.45 4.20 -19.04
CA ASN A 120 7.94 2.83 -18.90
C ASN A 120 9.07 1.81 -18.69
N ARG A 121 10.22 1.98 -19.35
CA ARG A 121 11.40 1.12 -19.13
C ARG A 121 11.94 1.25 -17.70
N CYS A 122 12.03 2.47 -17.18
CA CYS A 122 12.42 2.72 -15.79
C CYS A 122 11.43 2.09 -14.81
N LEU A 123 10.11 2.26 -15.03
CA LEU A 123 9.08 1.62 -14.21
C LEU A 123 9.26 0.10 -14.17
N MET A 124 9.44 -0.56 -15.32
CA MET A 124 9.69 -2.01 -15.35
C MET A 124 10.94 -2.39 -14.56
N ALA A 125 12.04 -1.64 -14.73
CA ALA A 125 13.28 -1.98 -14.08
C ALA A 125 13.18 -1.83 -12.55
N ILE A 126 12.52 -0.77 -12.07
CA ILE A 126 12.25 -0.53 -10.65
C ILE A 126 11.33 -1.63 -10.10
N LEU A 127 10.27 -1.99 -10.82
CA LEU A 127 9.32 -3.01 -10.36
C LEU A 127 9.96 -4.41 -10.24
N ARG A 128 11.04 -4.69 -10.98
CA ARG A 128 11.81 -5.94 -10.76
C ARG A 128 12.54 -5.98 -9.42
N LEU A 129 12.71 -4.84 -8.76
CA LEU A 129 13.23 -4.77 -7.39
C LEU A 129 12.13 -4.94 -6.33
N GLN A 130 10.87 -5.19 -6.73
CA GLN A 130 9.75 -5.29 -5.80
C GLN A 130 9.91 -6.46 -4.83
N SER A 131 10.20 -7.67 -5.31
CA SER A 131 10.29 -8.86 -4.45
C SER A 131 11.22 -8.68 -3.24
N PRO A 132 12.46 -8.18 -3.40
CA PRO A 132 13.34 -7.94 -2.25
C PRO A 132 13.01 -6.70 -1.42
N LEU A 133 12.27 -5.71 -1.94
CA LEU A 133 12.00 -4.44 -1.24
C LEU A 133 10.62 -4.35 -0.60
N VAL A 134 9.59 -4.84 -1.28
CA VAL A 134 8.19 -4.78 -0.86
C VAL A 134 7.66 -6.22 -0.90
N ALA A 135 8.01 -6.97 0.15
CA ALA A 135 7.55 -8.31 0.37
C ALA A 135 7.02 -8.49 1.77
N TRP A 136 6.14 -9.47 1.90
CA TRP A 136 5.68 -9.90 3.20
C TRP A 136 6.86 -10.46 4.00
N PRO A 137 7.03 -10.05 5.27
CA PRO A 137 8.18 -10.45 6.06
C PRO A 137 8.26 -11.96 6.23
N SER A 138 9.48 -12.51 6.18
CA SER A 138 9.75 -13.92 6.46
C SER A 138 9.37 -14.27 7.89
N ALA A 139 9.22 -15.56 8.21
CA ALA A 139 8.88 -15.98 9.57
C ALA A 139 9.86 -15.45 10.63
N THR A 140 11.15 -15.42 10.29
CA THR A 140 12.21 -14.87 11.16
C THR A 140 12.08 -13.36 11.32
N HIS A 141 11.89 -12.60 10.24
CA HIS A 141 11.71 -11.15 10.33
C HIS A 141 10.41 -10.76 11.04
N ARG A 142 9.34 -11.57 10.91
CA ARG A 142 8.11 -11.41 11.70
C ARG A 142 8.36 -11.56 13.19
N SER A 143 9.31 -12.38 13.63
CA SER A 143 9.67 -12.48 15.06
C SER A 143 10.25 -11.18 15.60
N ASP A 144 11.06 -10.48 14.81
CA ASP A 144 11.62 -9.18 15.21
C ASP A 144 10.53 -8.10 15.29
N ILE A 145 9.64 -8.06 14.30
CA ILE A 145 8.47 -7.15 14.29
C ILE A 145 7.57 -7.41 15.50
N LEU A 146 7.31 -8.69 15.81
CA LEU A 146 6.47 -9.09 16.95
C LEU A 146 7.02 -8.56 18.27
N GLU A 147 8.33 -8.68 18.50
CA GLU A 147 8.93 -8.22 19.75
C GLU A 147 8.80 -6.70 19.89
N GLY A 148 9.01 -5.95 18.81
CA GLY A 148 8.85 -4.49 18.83
C GLY A 148 7.41 -4.03 19.12
N PHE A 149 6.39 -4.68 18.53
CA PHE A 149 5.00 -4.35 18.88
C PHE A 149 4.59 -4.82 20.28
N LYS A 150 5.21 -5.90 20.78
CA LYS A 150 4.99 -6.38 22.15
C LYS A 150 5.52 -5.39 23.19
N GLU A 151 6.64 -4.71 22.94
CA GLU A 151 7.15 -3.64 23.82
C GLU A 151 6.14 -2.49 24.01
N VAL A 152 5.35 -2.20 22.98
CA VAL A 152 4.24 -1.23 23.03
C VAL A 152 2.89 -1.89 23.34
N GLY A 153 2.87 -3.11 23.88
CA GLY A 153 1.65 -3.75 24.41
C GLY A 153 0.72 -4.40 23.38
N PHE A 154 1.19 -4.69 22.17
CA PHE A 154 0.44 -5.38 21.11
C PHE A 154 1.13 -6.68 20.67
N ASP A 155 1.17 -7.66 21.56
CA ASP A 155 1.82 -8.96 21.30
C ASP A 155 1.00 -9.80 20.32
N GLY A 156 1.66 -10.24 19.24
CA GLY A 156 1.05 -10.86 18.07
C GLY A 156 0.89 -9.92 16.86
N CYS A 157 1.14 -8.62 17.00
CA CYS A 157 1.07 -7.68 15.89
C CYS A 157 2.30 -7.79 14.96
N ILE A 158 2.07 -7.93 13.65
CA ILE A 158 3.13 -8.01 12.63
C ILE A 158 3.11 -6.84 11.64
N GLY A 159 2.36 -5.79 11.95
CA GLY A 159 2.29 -4.59 11.13
C GLY A 159 1.01 -3.81 11.33
N LEU A 160 1.01 -2.63 10.74
CA LEU A 160 -0.11 -1.69 10.73
C LEU A 160 -0.70 -1.67 9.32
N ILE A 161 -2.02 -1.58 9.19
CA ILE A 161 -2.71 -1.52 7.90
C ILE A 161 -3.61 -0.29 7.81
N ASP A 162 -3.52 0.40 6.67
CA ASP A 162 -4.37 1.56 6.39
C ASP A 162 -4.57 1.78 4.88
N GLY A 163 -5.68 2.43 4.55
CA GLY A 163 -6.05 2.84 3.21
C GLY A 163 -5.56 4.23 2.85
N SER A 164 -5.21 4.45 1.59
CA SER A 164 -4.78 5.75 1.10
C SER A 164 -5.30 6.04 -0.31
N LEU A 165 -5.84 7.24 -0.50
CA LEU A 165 -6.24 7.73 -1.81
C LEU A 165 -5.02 8.32 -2.55
N VAL A 166 -4.65 7.72 -3.68
CA VAL A 166 -3.73 8.32 -4.64
C VAL A 166 -4.53 9.22 -5.58
N VAL A 167 -4.33 10.52 -5.46
CA VAL A 167 -5.13 11.52 -6.19
C VAL A 167 -4.73 11.54 -7.65
N LEU A 168 -5.71 11.55 -8.54
CA LEU A 168 -5.55 11.73 -9.98
C LEU A 168 -5.74 13.20 -10.34
N SER A 169 -4.93 13.75 -11.23
CA SER A 169 -5.07 15.15 -11.66
C SER A 169 -6.29 15.40 -12.54
N THR A 170 -6.85 14.34 -13.13
CA THR A 170 -7.95 14.39 -14.10
C THR A 170 -8.90 13.23 -13.88
N CYS A 171 -10.18 13.45 -14.17
CA CYS A 171 -11.20 12.40 -14.19
C CYS A 171 -10.82 11.29 -15.21
N PRO A 172 -10.89 10.00 -14.85
CA PRO A 172 -10.80 8.90 -15.81
C PRO A 172 -11.90 8.98 -16.87
N GLU A 173 -11.57 8.63 -18.11
CA GLU A 173 -12.51 8.79 -19.24
C GLU A 173 -13.60 7.71 -19.25
N LYS A 174 -13.29 6.53 -18.71
CA LYS A 174 -14.25 5.44 -18.50
C LYS A 174 -14.60 5.35 -17.02
N ASN A 175 -15.89 5.30 -16.71
CA ASN A 175 -16.43 5.16 -15.35
C ASN A 175 -15.89 6.20 -14.36
N GLY A 176 -15.60 7.42 -14.83
CA GLY A 176 -15.07 8.51 -14.02
C GLY A 176 -15.76 8.74 -12.66
N PRO A 177 -17.10 8.65 -12.53
CA PRO A 177 -17.79 8.75 -11.25
C PRO A 177 -17.33 7.75 -10.18
N ASP A 178 -16.95 6.52 -10.56
CA ASP A 178 -16.49 5.49 -9.61
C ASP A 178 -15.14 5.88 -8.98
N TYR A 179 -14.35 6.69 -9.68
CA TYR A 179 -13.06 7.17 -9.19
C TYR A 179 -13.19 8.42 -8.32
N TYR A 180 -14.39 9.01 -8.21
CA TYR A 180 -14.61 10.16 -7.36
C TYR A 180 -14.83 9.71 -5.91
N SER A 181 -13.91 10.12 -5.04
CA SER A 181 -13.95 9.76 -3.62
C SER A 181 -14.88 10.67 -2.82
N ARG A 182 -15.26 10.19 -1.62
CA ARG A 182 -15.99 11.00 -0.63
C ARG A 182 -15.21 12.23 -0.17
N LYS A 183 -13.87 12.23 -0.35
CA LYS A 183 -12.98 13.36 -0.07
C LYS A 183 -12.92 14.38 -1.21
N GLY A 184 -13.86 14.34 -2.17
CA GLY A 184 -13.99 15.36 -3.21
C GLY A 184 -12.91 15.32 -4.30
N SER A 185 -12.16 14.23 -4.39
CA SER A 185 -11.06 14.07 -5.36
C SER A 185 -11.21 12.79 -6.16
N TYR A 186 -10.83 12.83 -7.45
CA TYR A 186 -10.63 11.63 -8.24
C TYR A 186 -9.38 10.90 -7.75
N GLY A 187 -9.45 9.58 -7.58
CA GLY A 187 -8.31 8.84 -7.07
C GLY A 187 -8.40 7.33 -7.22
N ILE A 188 -7.26 6.69 -6.94
CA ILE A 188 -7.11 5.24 -6.84
C ILE A 188 -6.89 4.91 -5.37
N VAL A 189 -7.75 4.08 -4.79
CA VAL A 189 -7.61 3.61 -3.41
C VAL A 189 -6.52 2.54 -3.37
N THR A 190 -5.61 2.68 -2.40
CA THR A 190 -4.49 1.77 -2.17
C THR A 190 -4.46 1.40 -0.71
N LEU A 191 -4.44 0.10 -0.41
CA LEU A 191 -4.24 -0.44 0.93
C LEU A 191 -2.75 -0.72 1.12
N LEU A 192 -2.17 -0.25 2.23
CA LEU A 192 -0.77 -0.46 2.57
C LEU A 192 -0.65 -1.14 3.93
N VAL A 193 0.36 -1.99 4.07
CA VAL A 193 0.84 -2.48 5.38
C VAL A 193 2.26 -1.99 5.58
N CYS A 194 2.59 -1.52 6.78
CA CYS A 194 3.97 -1.23 7.15
C CYS A 194 4.37 -1.85 8.49
N ASP A 195 5.67 -2.05 8.67
CA ASP A 195 6.28 -2.37 9.95
C ASP A 195 6.49 -1.11 10.82
N GLN A 196 7.09 -1.29 11.99
CA GLN A 196 7.43 -0.21 12.93
C GLN A 196 8.46 0.79 12.37
N ASP A 197 9.30 0.34 11.43
CA ASP A 197 10.35 1.14 10.78
C ASP A 197 9.84 1.85 9.52
N LYS A 198 8.51 1.82 9.29
CA LYS A 198 7.82 2.46 8.16
C LYS A 198 8.26 1.89 6.81
N ASN A 199 8.73 0.64 6.78
CA ASN A 199 8.89 -0.10 5.53
C ASN A 199 7.55 -0.69 5.12
N ILE A 200 7.19 -0.50 3.86
CA ILE A 200 5.96 -1.00 3.29
C ILE A 200 6.13 -2.50 2.99
N THR A 201 5.43 -3.37 3.70
CA THR A 201 5.53 -4.84 3.55
C THR A 201 4.47 -5.41 2.62
N TYR A 202 3.40 -4.65 2.36
CA TYR A 202 2.33 -5.05 1.46
C TYR A 202 1.66 -3.83 0.83
N VAL A 203 1.30 -3.94 -0.45
CA VAL A 203 0.57 -2.91 -1.20
C VAL A 203 -0.49 -3.57 -2.06
N TYR A 204 -1.70 -3.06 -1.99
CA TYR A 204 -2.83 -3.50 -2.78
C TYR A 204 -3.55 -2.29 -3.37
N THR A 205 -3.40 -2.07 -4.69
CA THR A 205 -3.80 -0.84 -5.38
C THR A 205 -4.65 -1.14 -6.62
N GLY A 206 -5.18 -0.09 -7.27
CA GLY A 206 -5.97 -0.18 -8.49
C GLY A 206 -7.49 -0.08 -8.28
N TRP A 207 -7.93 0.22 -7.04
CA TRP A 207 -9.35 0.31 -6.72
C TRP A 207 -9.94 1.70 -7.01
N PRO A 208 -11.20 1.80 -7.50
CA PRO A 208 -11.84 3.09 -7.72
C PRO A 208 -11.95 3.91 -6.44
N GLY A 209 -11.78 5.23 -6.54
CA GLY A 209 -11.82 6.21 -5.44
C GLY A 209 -13.05 6.17 -4.54
N CYS A 210 -14.18 5.64 -5.00
CA CYS A 210 -15.38 5.44 -4.18
C CYS A 210 -15.30 4.21 -3.25
N SER A 211 -14.27 3.37 -3.41
CA SER A 211 -14.11 2.13 -2.65
C SER A 211 -13.71 2.40 -1.20
N HIS A 212 -14.29 1.62 -0.29
CA HIS A 212 -13.92 1.63 1.12
C HIS A 212 -12.74 0.71 1.39
N ASP A 213 -11.93 1.04 2.41
CA ASP A 213 -10.80 0.21 2.83
C ASP A 213 -11.25 -1.21 3.20
N GLN A 214 -12.42 -1.34 3.83
CA GLN A 214 -13.02 -2.65 4.10
C GLN A 214 -13.29 -3.47 2.83
N ARG A 215 -13.65 -2.82 1.71
CA ARG A 215 -13.87 -3.50 0.43
C ARG A 215 -12.54 -4.01 -0.13
N LEU A 216 -11.48 -3.20 -0.06
CA LEU A 216 -10.14 -3.62 -0.46
C LEU A 216 -9.67 -4.80 0.39
N MET A 217 -9.83 -4.67 1.71
CA MET A 217 -9.45 -5.70 2.67
C MET A 217 -10.12 -7.05 2.36
N ALA A 218 -11.43 -7.05 2.09
CA ALA A 218 -12.17 -8.26 1.77
C ALA A 218 -11.74 -8.95 0.46
N ASN A 219 -11.07 -8.23 -0.45
CA ASN A 219 -10.67 -8.75 -1.77
C ASN A 219 -9.15 -8.96 -1.89
N CYS A 220 -8.38 -8.61 -0.88
CA CYS A 220 -6.93 -8.71 -0.91
C CYS A 220 -6.43 -10.07 -0.36
N ALA A 221 -5.20 -10.44 -0.73
CA ALA A 221 -4.62 -11.74 -0.38
C ALA A 221 -4.51 -11.99 1.13
N LEU A 222 -4.42 -10.92 1.94
CA LEU A 222 -4.43 -11.01 3.40
C LEU A 222 -5.73 -11.64 3.95
N THR A 223 -6.84 -11.51 3.23
CA THR A 223 -8.14 -12.12 3.60
C THR A 223 -8.43 -13.39 2.81
N THR A 224 -8.08 -13.45 1.52
CA THR A 224 -8.41 -14.61 0.67
C THR A 224 -7.46 -15.79 0.87
N SER A 225 -6.25 -15.53 1.37
CA SER A 225 -5.19 -16.54 1.55
C SER A 225 -4.41 -16.31 2.86
N PRO A 226 -5.08 -16.18 4.01
CA PRO A 226 -4.45 -15.70 5.26
C PRO A 226 -3.31 -16.59 5.74
N THR A 227 -3.34 -17.90 5.47
CA THR A 227 -2.28 -18.85 5.85
C THR A 227 -0.95 -18.62 5.14
N GLU A 228 -0.93 -17.89 4.02
CA GLU A 228 0.32 -17.48 3.35
C GLU A 228 0.99 -16.27 4.04
N PHE A 229 0.24 -15.52 4.84
CA PHE A 229 0.67 -14.26 5.44
C PHE A 229 0.82 -14.36 6.97
N PHE A 230 -0.08 -15.08 7.63
CA PHE A 230 -0.17 -15.12 9.09
C PHE A 230 0.16 -16.50 9.63
N SER A 231 1.04 -16.54 10.62
CA SER A 231 1.14 -17.68 11.53
C SER A 231 0.09 -17.56 12.65
N GLU A 232 -0.14 -18.64 13.39
CA GLU A 232 -1.13 -18.66 14.48
C GLU A 232 -0.90 -17.50 15.46
N GLY A 233 -1.98 -16.81 15.83
CA GLY A 233 -1.95 -15.68 16.75
C GLY A 233 -1.57 -14.33 16.12
N GLN A 234 -0.99 -14.31 14.91
CA GLN A 234 -0.51 -13.08 14.24
C GLN A 234 -1.66 -12.26 13.65
N TYR A 235 -1.55 -10.93 13.73
CA TYR A 235 -2.54 -9.99 13.20
C TYR A 235 -1.93 -8.65 12.80
N LEU A 236 -2.72 -7.83 12.09
CA LEU A 236 -2.43 -6.43 11.82
C LEU A 236 -3.31 -5.53 12.68
N LEU A 237 -2.76 -4.40 13.12
CA LEU A 237 -3.54 -3.33 13.73
C LEU A 237 -4.06 -2.38 12.65
N ALA A 238 -5.28 -1.90 12.82
CA ALA A 238 -5.94 -1.05 11.84
C ALA A 238 -6.70 0.10 12.51
N GLU A 239 -6.97 1.15 11.72
CA GLU A 239 -7.90 2.18 12.15
C GLU A 239 -9.32 1.65 12.33
N SER A 240 -10.17 2.47 12.94
CA SER A 240 -11.59 2.14 13.12
C SER A 240 -12.31 1.88 11.80
N ALA A 241 -11.82 2.37 10.65
CA ALA A 241 -12.41 2.19 9.32
C ALA A 241 -12.48 0.72 8.81
N PHE A 242 -11.84 -0.21 9.51
CA PHE A 242 -11.90 -1.64 9.23
C PHE A 242 -12.90 -2.38 10.13
N VAL A 243 -13.36 -3.54 9.67
CA VAL A 243 -14.19 -4.47 10.44
C VAL A 243 -13.27 -5.49 11.14
N PRO A 244 -13.52 -5.82 12.43
CA PRO A 244 -12.73 -6.85 13.12
C PRO A 244 -12.74 -8.19 12.40
N MET A 245 -11.55 -8.73 12.15
CA MET A 245 -11.29 -10.03 11.54
C MET A 245 -10.27 -10.79 12.38
N GLU A 246 -10.06 -12.08 12.08
CA GLU A 246 -9.13 -12.92 12.83
C GLU A 246 -7.69 -12.38 12.78
N ASN A 247 -7.25 -11.89 11.62
CA ASN A 247 -5.91 -11.34 11.42
C ASN A 247 -5.88 -9.80 11.28
N VAL A 248 -6.99 -9.10 11.57
CA VAL A 248 -7.03 -7.62 11.55
C VAL A 248 -7.83 -7.11 12.75
N VAL A 249 -7.17 -6.31 13.58
CA VAL A 249 -7.69 -5.78 14.83
C VAL A 249 -7.81 -4.26 14.70
N PRO A 250 -9.01 -3.73 14.43
CA PRO A 250 -9.22 -2.30 14.33
C PRO A 250 -9.45 -1.64 15.69
N ALA A 251 -9.39 -0.31 15.74
CA ALA A 251 -9.98 0.47 16.83
C ALA A 251 -11.50 0.22 16.96
N PHE A 252 -12.03 0.39 18.18
CA PHE A 252 -13.46 0.28 18.43
C PHE A 252 -14.20 1.47 17.81
N ARG A 253 -15.19 1.18 16.96
CA ARG A 253 -16.14 2.21 16.50
C ARG A 253 -17.17 2.49 17.57
N ARG A 254 -17.51 3.77 17.74
CA ARG A 254 -18.64 4.19 18.57
C ARG A 254 -19.96 3.74 17.93
N PRO A 255 -20.75 2.86 18.57
CA PRO A 255 -22.06 2.48 18.07
C PRO A 255 -23.04 3.65 18.15
N ARG A 256 -24.06 3.65 17.28
CA ARG A 256 -25.12 4.65 17.33
C ARG A 256 -25.82 4.58 18.70
N ASN A 257 -25.85 5.71 19.41
CA ASN A 257 -26.49 5.87 20.73
C ASN A 257 -25.83 5.12 21.90
N GLN A 258 -24.59 4.65 21.78
CA GLN A 258 -23.85 4.08 22.90
C GLN A 258 -22.45 4.71 23.00
N PRO A 259 -22.01 5.16 24.18
CA PRO A 259 -20.62 5.56 24.38
C PRO A 259 -19.72 4.32 24.33
N LEU A 260 -18.44 4.53 23.98
CA LEU A 260 -17.43 3.50 24.21
C LEU A 260 -17.21 3.37 25.72
N THR A 261 -16.84 2.17 26.17
CA THR A 261 -16.39 1.99 27.56
C THR A 261 -15.07 2.72 27.79
N ASP A 262 -14.73 3.01 29.04
CA ASP A 262 -13.44 3.62 29.39
C ASP A 262 -12.25 2.76 28.90
N GLU A 263 -12.41 1.43 28.93
CA GLU A 263 -11.42 0.50 28.42
C GLU A 263 -11.25 0.60 26.90
N GLN A 264 -12.36 0.67 26.15
CA GLN A 264 -12.33 0.87 24.70
C GLN A 264 -11.75 2.24 24.33
N HIS A 265 -12.07 3.28 25.09
CA HIS A 265 -11.49 4.62 24.90
C HIS A 265 -9.98 4.63 25.12
N ASN A 266 -9.51 3.99 26.19
CA ASN A 266 -8.08 3.87 26.46
C ASN A 266 -7.35 3.04 25.42
N PHE A 267 -7.96 1.93 24.98
CA PHE A 267 -7.45 1.09 23.91
C PHE A 267 -7.32 1.88 22.60
N ASN A 268 -8.37 2.61 22.20
CA ASN A 268 -8.33 3.42 20.99
C ASN A 268 -7.28 4.51 21.06
N ARG A 269 -7.11 5.19 22.21
CA ARG A 269 -6.06 6.21 22.37
C ARG A 269 -4.67 5.61 22.17
N HIS A 270 -4.42 4.43 22.72
CA HIS A 270 -3.15 3.71 22.59
C HIS A 270 -2.90 3.25 21.16
N LEU A 271 -3.90 2.59 20.57
CA LEU A 271 -3.84 2.13 19.19
C LEU A 271 -3.60 3.29 18.23
N SER A 272 -4.30 4.42 18.41
CA SER A 272 -4.06 5.65 17.62
C SER A 272 -2.60 6.11 17.71
N GLY A 273 -2.00 6.09 18.90
CA GLY A 273 -0.58 6.42 19.08
C GLY A 273 0.36 5.51 18.26
N VAL A 274 0.04 4.22 18.17
CA VAL A 274 0.81 3.26 17.35
C VAL A 274 0.52 3.44 15.85
N CYS A 275 -0.75 3.66 15.47
CA CYS A 275 -1.19 3.87 14.08
C CYS A 275 -0.63 5.15 13.43
N VAL A 276 -0.21 6.15 14.20
CA VAL A 276 0.58 7.30 13.70
C VAL A 276 1.81 6.83 12.90
N THR A 277 2.35 5.64 13.16
CA THR A 277 3.45 5.07 12.37
C THR A 277 3.06 4.81 10.92
N ILE A 278 1.90 4.23 10.64
CA ILE A 278 1.46 3.97 9.25
C ILE A 278 1.02 5.26 8.55
N GLU A 279 0.36 6.17 9.27
CA GLU A 279 0.04 7.50 8.75
C GLU A 279 1.33 8.23 8.30
N ASN A 280 2.36 8.18 9.15
CA ASN A 280 3.69 8.72 8.82
C ASN A 280 4.35 8.00 7.64
N CYS A 281 4.24 6.67 7.56
CA CYS A 281 4.73 5.90 6.42
C CYS A 281 4.08 6.36 5.11
N ILE A 282 2.75 6.46 5.08
CA ILE A 282 1.97 6.94 3.94
C ILE A 282 2.32 8.38 3.59
N GLY A 283 2.45 9.24 4.61
CA GLY A 283 2.85 10.64 4.47
C GLY A 283 4.24 10.77 3.83
N LEU A 284 5.22 10.01 4.30
CA LEU A 284 6.57 9.95 3.75
C LEU A 284 6.56 9.46 2.29
N TRP A 285 5.85 8.39 2.00
CA TRP A 285 5.71 7.81 0.67
C TRP A 285 5.17 8.85 -0.34
N LYS A 286 4.07 9.55 0.01
CA LYS A 286 3.51 10.61 -0.83
C LYS A 286 4.39 11.86 -0.90
N ASN A 287 5.11 12.20 0.16
CA ASN A 287 5.99 13.37 0.19
C ASN A 287 7.26 13.17 -0.65
N ARG A 288 7.84 11.96 -0.63
CA ARG A 288 8.96 11.56 -1.48
C ARG A 288 8.55 11.54 -2.96
N PHE A 289 7.35 11.02 -3.24
CA PHE A 289 6.84 10.90 -4.60
C PHE A 289 5.58 11.74 -4.81
N GLN A 290 5.78 13.04 -5.02
CA GLN A 290 4.71 14.03 -5.23
C GLN A 290 3.76 13.68 -6.39
N SER A 291 4.16 12.79 -7.31
CA SER A 291 3.26 12.22 -8.31
C SER A 291 2.04 11.52 -7.70
N LEU A 292 2.09 11.07 -6.44
CA LEU A 292 0.97 10.41 -5.76
C LEU A 292 -0.08 11.38 -5.20
N ARG A 293 0.24 12.69 -5.14
CA ARG A 293 -0.69 13.75 -4.70
C ARG A 293 -1.47 14.37 -5.84
N GLY A 294 -1.25 13.91 -7.07
CA GLY A 294 -1.88 14.46 -8.27
C GLY A 294 -1.30 13.80 -9.51
N LEU A 295 -1.51 12.48 -9.63
CA LEU A 295 -0.94 11.65 -10.67
C LEU A 295 -1.43 12.11 -12.03
N ARG A 296 -0.48 12.56 -12.86
CA ARG A 296 -0.73 13.16 -14.17
C ARG A 296 -0.68 12.14 -15.29
N LEU A 297 -1.48 11.08 -15.15
CA LEU A 297 -1.68 10.07 -16.19
C LEU A 297 -3.12 10.17 -16.70
N ARG A 298 -3.27 10.24 -18.03
CA ARG A 298 -4.57 10.13 -18.68
C ARG A 298 -5.02 8.67 -18.62
N ILE A 299 -6.12 8.41 -17.91
CA ILE A 299 -6.68 7.06 -17.76
C ILE A 299 -7.87 6.91 -18.71
N ALA A 300 -7.64 6.33 -19.88
CA ALA A 300 -8.69 6.10 -20.88
C ALA A 300 -9.14 4.64 -20.95
N ASN A 301 -8.28 3.69 -20.58
CA ASN A 301 -8.52 2.26 -20.71
C ASN A 301 -7.81 1.44 -19.63
N LYS A 302 -8.01 0.11 -19.66
CA LYS A 302 -7.40 -0.86 -18.73
C LYS A 302 -5.86 -0.74 -18.67
N GLN A 303 -5.19 -0.54 -19.81
CA GLN A 303 -3.73 -0.44 -19.85
C GLN A 303 -3.21 0.81 -19.13
N ASP A 304 -3.95 1.91 -19.21
CA ASP A 304 -3.60 3.13 -18.48
C ASP A 304 -3.78 2.94 -16.97
N MET A 305 -4.80 2.19 -16.54
CA MET A 305 -5.00 1.82 -15.13
C MET A 305 -3.87 0.92 -14.62
N VAL A 306 -3.49 -0.10 -15.41
CA VAL A 306 -2.35 -0.97 -15.12
C VAL A 306 -1.07 -0.14 -14.96
N ARG A 307 -0.85 0.83 -15.84
CA ARG A 307 0.28 1.75 -15.74
C ARG A 307 0.22 2.64 -14.50
N ALA A 308 -0.96 3.12 -14.10
CA ALA A 308 -1.12 3.90 -12.87
C ALA A 308 -0.81 3.05 -11.63
N ALA A 309 -1.31 1.81 -11.57
CA ALA A 309 -0.98 0.86 -10.50
C ALA A 309 0.52 0.54 -10.46
N ALA A 310 1.15 0.32 -11.62
CA ALA A 310 2.59 0.14 -11.76
C ALA A 310 3.38 1.33 -11.21
N TRP A 311 2.91 2.55 -11.45
CA TRP A 311 3.51 3.77 -10.94
C TRP A 311 3.43 3.85 -9.41
N ILE A 312 2.25 3.56 -8.85
CA ILE A 312 2.00 3.54 -7.41
C ILE A 312 2.93 2.51 -6.73
N MET A 313 3.01 1.29 -7.28
CA MET A 313 3.89 0.24 -6.77
C MET A 313 5.37 0.63 -6.87
N ALA A 314 5.80 1.19 -8.00
CA ALA A 314 7.19 1.66 -8.16
C ALA A 314 7.54 2.72 -7.11
N CYS A 315 6.63 3.62 -6.76
CA CYS A 315 6.85 4.57 -5.66
C CYS A 315 7.00 3.87 -4.30
N ALA A 316 6.25 2.78 -4.04
CA ALA A 316 6.41 2.00 -2.80
C ALA A 316 7.76 1.29 -2.74
N VAL A 317 8.20 0.68 -3.85
CA VAL A 317 9.52 0.06 -4.00
C VAL A 317 10.63 1.09 -3.72
N LEU A 318 10.55 2.25 -4.37
CA LEU A 318 11.53 3.31 -4.15
C LEU A 318 11.49 3.89 -2.72
N HIS A 319 10.33 3.91 -2.07
CA HIS A 319 10.22 4.32 -0.66
C HIS A 319 11.00 3.38 0.25
N ASN A 320 10.84 2.07 0.09
CA ASN A 320 11.60 1.10 0.89
C ASN A 320 13.09 1.15 0.55
N HIS A 321 13.47 1.25 -0.72
CA HIS A 321 14.88 1.46 -1.12
C HIS A 321 15.51 2.64 -0.37
N LEU A 322 14.77 3.74 -0.22
CA LEU A 322 15.25 4.92 0.50
C LEU A 322 15.24 4.77 2.03
N ASN A 323 14.45 3.84 2.59
CA ASN A 323 14.47 3.54 4.01
C ASN A 323 15.65 2.66 4.43
N GLN A 324 16.16 1.82 3.54
CA GLN A 324 17.29 0.93 3.82
C GLN A 324 18.64 1.67 4.03
N GLY A 325 18.69 2.99 3.80
CA GLY A 325 19.92 3.78 3.94
C GLY A 325 20.89 3.59 2.76
N GLU A 326 22.10 4.17 2.89
CA GLU A 326 23.12 4.14 1.82
C GLU A 326 23.95 2.84 1.79
N ASP A 327 23.84 1.98 2.82
CA ASP A 327 24.69 0.79 3.03
C ASP A 327 24.03 -0.55 2.61
N PHE A 328 22.84 -0.51 2.00
CA PHE A 328 22.09 -1.73 1.65
C PHE A 328 22.60 -2.39 0.35
N GLU A 329 23.14 -3.60 0.46
CA GLU A 329 23.53 -4.44 -0.68
C GLU A 329 22.46 -5.50 -0.95
N PHE A 330 22.01 -5.61 -2.20
CA PHE A 330 21.11 -6.68 -2.61
C PHE A 330 21.91 -7.96 -2.84
N GLU A 331 21.56 -9.03 -2.13
CA GLU A 331 22.03 -10.36 -2.51
C GLU A 331 21.29 -10.82 -3.78
N PRO A 332 21.99 -11.36 -4.80
CA PRO A 332 21.35 -11.82 -6.02
C PRO A 332 20.39 -12.99 -5.74
N ASP A 333 19.18 -12.91 -6.31
CA ASP A 333 18.12 -13.90 -6.14
C ASP A 333 18.61 -15.33 -6.35
N SER A 334 18.33 -16.19 -5.37
CA SER A 334 18.31 -17.64 -5.57
C SER A 334 17.06 -18.00 -6.39
N PRO A 335 17.13 -18.89 -7.39
CA PRO A 335 15.96 -19.25 -8.18
C PRO A 335 14.87 -19.84 -7.28
N PRO A 336 13.59 -19.50 -7.53
CA PRO A 336 12.49 -19.97 -6.68
C PRO A 336 12.42 -21.50 -6.72
N ALA A 337 12.39 -22.11 -5.55
CA ALA A 337 12.09 -23.53 -5.41
C ALA A 337 10.68 -23.81 -5.97
N GLY A 338 10.60 -24.76 -6.90
CA GLY A 338 9.37 -25.10 -7.61
C GLY A 338 8.21 -25.42 -6.67
N LYS A 339 7.04 -24.84 -6.95
CA LYS A 339 5.78 -25.20 -6.29
C LYS A 339 5.39 -26.64 -6.70
N PRO A 340 4.92 -27.49 -5.77
CA PRO A 340 4.20 -28.70 -6.14
C PRO A 340 2.80 -28.33 -6.68
N ASP A 341 2.37 -29.03 -7.72
CA ASP A 341 1.01 -28.97 -8.26
C ASP A 341 0.01 -29.54 -7.24
N ASP A 342 -1.13 -28.87 -7.03
CA ASP A 342 -2.29 -29.45 -6.36
C ASP A 342 -3.60 -29.13 -7.10
N PRO A 343 -4.58 -30.06 -7.11
CA PRO A 343 -5.78 -29.97 -7.93
C PRO A 343 -6.95 -29.25 -7.24
N HIS A 344 -7.80 -28.66 -8.09
CA HIS A 344 -9.01 -27.89 -7.74
C HIS A 344 -9.93 -28.53 -6.69
N GLY A 345 -10.40 -27.69 -5.76
CA GLY A 345 -11.62 -27.87 -4.98
C GLY A 345 -12.26 -26.50 -4.71
N ALA A 346 -13.45 -26.27 -5.25
CA ALA A 346 -14.22 -25.04 -5.09
C ALA A 346 -14.92 -25.01 -3.72
N THR A 347 -14.88 -23.88 -3.00
CA THR A 347 -15.87 -23.53 -1.98
C THR A 347 -16.00 -22.02 -1.77
N ASP A 348 -17.25 -21.58 -1.87
CA ASP A 348 -17.96 -20.46 -1.23
C ASP A 348 -17.31 -19.10 -1.02
N SER A 349 -17.88 -18.12 -1.73
CA SER A 349 -17.67 -16.68 -1.62
C SER A 349 -18.06 -16.13 -0.23
N PRO A 350 -17.23 -15.32 0.44
CA PRO A 350 -17.61 -14.67 1.69
C PRO A 350 -18.60 -13.52 1.46
N GLN A 351 -19.67 -13.51 2.26
CA GLN A 351 -20.63 -12.42 2.35
C GLN A 351 -20.00 -11.17 2.97
N THR A 352 -20.22 -10.02 2.34
CA THR A 352 -19.77 -8.70 2.80
C THR A 352 -20.55 -8.20 4.01
N GLY A 353 -19.84 -7.73 5.05
CA GLY A 353 -20.27 -6.57 5.85
C GLY A 353 -20.50 -6.74 7.36
N GLN A 354 -20.25 -7.91 7.96
CA GLN A 354 -20.38 -8.09 9.42
C GLN A 354 -19.09 -8.62 10.04
N ALA A 355 -18.77 -8.12 11.24
CA ALA A 355 -17.66 -8.64 12.03
C ALA A 355 -17.93 -10.12 12.32
N SER A 356 -16.93 -10.97 12.07
CA SER A 356 -17.06 -12.38 12.46
C SER A 356 -17.01 -12.48 13.98
N ALA A 357 -17.66 -13.50 14.55
CA ALA A 357 -17.58 -13.77 15.98
C ALA A 357 -16.12 -13.95 16.43
N ALA A 358 -15.31 -14.63 15.60
CA ALA A 358 -13.88 -14.80 15.81
C ALA A 358 -13.11 -13.47 15.81
N GLY A 359 -13.37 -12.58 14.83
CA GLY A 359 -12.72 -11.27 14.75
C GLY A 359 -13.08 -10.36 15.93
N THR A 360 -14.35 -10.37 16.34
CA THR A 360 -14.81 -9.64 17.53
C THR A 360 -14.13 -10.16 18.79
N GLN A 361 -14.04 -11.49 18.94
CA GLN A 361 -13.36 -12.11 20.06
C GLN A 361 -11.85 -11.78 20.07
N LYS A 362 -11.20 -11.76 18.91
CA LYS A 362 -9.79 -11.36 18.77
C LYS A 362 -9.58 -9.91 19.20
N GLN A 363 -10.45 -8.99 18.77
CA GLN A 363 -10.38 -7.58 19.15
C GLN A 363 -10.49 -7.40 20.68
N LEU A 364 -11.42 -8.10 21.33
CA LEU A 364 -11.55 -8.07 22.79
C LEU A 364 -10.35 -8.70 23.50
N TRP A 365 -9.78 -9.77 22.94
CA TRP A 365 -8.57 -10.40 23.48
C TRP A 365 -7.37 -9.46 23.42
N VAL A 366 -7.15 -8.77 22.30
CA VAL A 366 -6.08 -7.76 22.17
C VAL A 366 -6.31 -6.58 23.10
N LEU A 367 -7.56 -6.14 23.32
CA LEU A 367 -7.88 -5.11 24.32
C LEU A 367 -7.45 -5.55 25.74
N ALA A 368 -7.76 -6.79 26.12
CA ALA A 368 -7.39 -7.31 27.44
C ALA A 368 -5.87 -7.41 27.62
N GLN A 369 -5.16 -7.85 26.58
CA GLN A 369 -3.70 -7.93 26.56
C GLN A 369 -3.04 -6.54 26.68
N ALA A 370 -3.52 -5.56 25.89
CA ALA A 370 -3.02 -4.19 25.97
C ALA A 370 -3.23 -3.63 27.38
N ARG A 371 -4.43 -3.81 27.95
CA ARG A 371 -4.74 -3.40 29.32
C ARG A 371 -3.76 -3.99 30.35
N GLU A 372 -3.47 -5.29 30.26
CA GLU A 372 -2.51 -5.96 31.16
C GLU A 372 -1.11 -5.37 31.02
N SER A 373 -0.65 -5.12 29.79
CA SER A 373 0.62 -4.43 29.53
C SER A 373 0.68 -3.07 30.23
N ARG A 374 -0.40 -2.28 30.15
CA ARG A 374 -0.52 -0.99 30.85
C ARG A 374 -0.41 -1.11 32.36
N GLU A 375 -1.15 -2.06 32.94
CA GLU A 375 -1.20 -2.27 34.39
C GLU A 375 0.16 -2.74 34.94
N ASN A 376 0.96 -3.41 34.11
CA ASN A 376 2.31 -3.84 34.41
C ASN A 376 3.39 -2.76 34.16
N GLY A 377 2.99 -1.53 33.81
CA GLY A 377 3.92 -0.41 33.60
C GLY A 377 4.54 -0.36 32.20
N GLY A 378 3.93 -1.03 31.21
CA GLY A 378 4.33 -0.94 29.80
C GLY A 378 4.26 0.50 29.27
N SER A 379 5.11 0.80 28.30
CA SER A 379 5.15 2.12 27.66
C SER A 379 3.92 2.31 26.78
N TYR A 380 3.13 3.35 27.08
CA TYR A 380 2.00 3.83 26.27
C TYR A 380 2.38 5.09 25.52
#